data_AF-A0A3P1C1Q8-F1
#
_entry.id   AF-A0A3P1C1Q8-F1
#
_cell.length_a   1.000
_cell.length_b   1.000
_cell.length_c   1.000
_cell.angle_alpha   90.00
_cell.angle_beta   90.00
_cell.angle_gamma   90.00
#
_symmetry.space_group_name_H-M   'P 1'
#
loop_
_entity.id
_entity.type
_entity.pdbx_description
1 polymer ?
#
loop_
_entity_poly.entity_id
_entity_poly.type
_entity_poly.pdbx_seq_one_letter_code
_entity_poly.pdbx_strand_id
1 'polypeptide(L)'
;MESLVLLEDILALGPIPESLHTGFLRVANGLIQHRNYTKEKVLGLLAQMLQNPKKFAFSKNKVTNLAQSIYDLNKRGIAVPLSETGKAYLPAEPAPYELDARGQQMMQGFELRPEAVPYTVFGRDYIEAGALEQMKIATSLPISVAGALMPDAHQGYGLPIGGVLATEANTVIPYAVGVDIACRMCLSVFDLPAAFLKREPHLLKKSLVEQTRFGMGGEVRDKFDETVMDLPEWQATKVIRDLKDKAYRQLGSSGTGNHFVEWGLVDVYEPDDQLNLPPGEYLALLSHSGSRGFGGAVANYYSKLAMQKTRLPKPAAHLAWLDLNTEEGLEYWIAMNLAGEYASANHHEIHHKLAKALGQKPLAMVENHHNFAWKETLADGREVVVHRKGATPAGSNVLGIIPGSMTQPGFVVRGRGDADSLQSASHGAGRLMSRTKAFASLTRSQLNKALKEAGIELIGGDLDEAPMVYKDIETVIGAQNELVSVLARFTPKIVRMADANRKEGRED
;
A
#
# COMPACT_ATOMS: atom_id res chain seq x y z
N MET A 1 -32.07 3.47 1.84
CA MET A 1 -32.07 2.00 1.77
C MET A 1 -32.19 1.65 0.30
N GLU A 2 -31.20 0.99 -0.28
CA GLU A 2 -31.21 0.58 -1.70
C GLU A 2 -32.44 -0.29 -2.02
N SER A 3 -32.98 -0.16 -3.24
CA SER A 3 -34.14 -0.95 -3.68
C SER A 3 -33.77 -2.43 -3.84
N LEU A 4 -34.57 -3.34 -3.30
CA LEU A 4 -34.37 -4.78 -3.46
C LEU A 4 -34.55 -5.23 -4.91
N VAL A 5 -33.92 -6.36 -5.24
CA VAL A 5 -34.10 -7.08 -6.51
C VAL A 5 -35.35 -7.96 -6.39
N LEU A 6 -36.26 -7.80 -7.34
CA LEU A 6 -37.51 -8.53 -7.49
C LEU A 6 -37.37 -9.66 -8.52
N LEU A 7 -38.33 -10.58 -8.55
CA LEU A 7 -38.30 -11.72 -9.49
C LEU A 7 -38.34 -11.25 -10.94
N GLU A 8 -39.11 -10.19 -11.23
CA GLU A 8 -39.16 -9.56 -12.54
C GLU A 8 -37.80 -9.06 -13.02
N ASP A 9 -36.97 -8.51 -12.13
CA ASP A 9 -35.61 -8.08 -12.49
C ASP A 9 -34.72 -9.27 -12.86
N ILE A 10 -34.86 -10.40 -12.14
CA ILE A 10 -34.11 -11.63 -12.44
C ILE A 10 -34.53 -12.23 -13.78
N LEU A 11 -35.83 -12.30 -14.03
CA LEU A 11 -36.38 -12.82 -15.29
C LEU A 11 -36.08 -11.88 -16.47
N ALA A 12 -35.91 -10.58 -16.21
CA ALA A 12 -35.44 -9.64 -17.21
C ALA A 12 -34.02 -9.97 -17.69
N LEU A 13 -33.16 -10.61 -16.87
CA LEU A 13 -31.81 -10.99 -17.28
C LEU A 13 -31.77 -12.16 -18.27
N GLY A 14 -32.74 -13.07 -18.24
CA GLY A 14 -32.74 -14.27 -19.08
C GLY A 14 -33.80 -15.29 -18.67
N PRO A 15 -33.97 -16.39 -19.43
CA PRO A 15 -34.95 -17.44 -19.13
C PRO A 15 -34.46 -18.33 -17.97
N ILE A 16 -34.36 -17.76 -16.77
CA ILE A 16 -33.88 -18.46 -15.57
C ILE A 16 -34.91 -19.52 -15.16
N PRO A 17 -34.52 -20.80 -14.99
CA PRO A 17 -35.44 -21.85 -14.53
C PRO A 17 -36.03 -21.57 -13.15
N GLU A 18 -37.29 -21.95 -12.94
CA GLU A 18 -38.00 -21.77 -11.65
C GLU A 18 -37.24 -22.34 -10.46
N SER A 19 -36.57 -23.48 -10.66
CA SER A 19 -35.75 -24.13 -9.63
C SER A 19 -34.59 -23.26 -9.11
N LEU A 20 -34.19 -22.22 -9.86
CA LEU A 20 -33.12 -21.30 -9.49
C LEU A 20 -33.61 -19.92 -9.02
N HIS A 21 -34.89 -19.58 -9.16
CA HIS A 21 -35.45 -18.26 -8.82
C HIS A 21 -35.13 -17.84 -7.38
N THR A 22 -35.44 -18.71 -6.42
CA THR A 22 -35.14 -18.50 -4.99
C THR A 22 -33.65 -18.33 -4.74
N GLY A 23 -32.81 -19.06 -5.48
CA GLY A 23 -31.35 -18.96 -5.40
C GLY A 23 -30.85 -17.58 -5.84
N PHE A 24 -31.32 -17.10 -6.99
CA PHE A 24 -30.98 -15.77 -7.52
C PHE A 24 -31.42 -14.66 -6.59
N LEU A 25 -32.69 -14.65 -6.15
CA LEU A 25 -33.23 -13.62 -5.26
C LEU A 25 -32.49 -13.56 -3.93
N ARG A 26 -32.18 -14.72 -3.33
CA ARG A 26 -31.43 -14.79 -2.07
C ARG A 26 -30.03 -14.21 -2.20
N VAL A 27 -29.32 -14.55 -3.28
CA VAL A 27 -27.96 -14.03 -3.51
C VAL A 27 -28.01 -12.53 -3.80
N ALA A 28 -28.90 -12.09 -4.70
CA ALA A 28 -29.04 -10.70 -5.11
C ALA A 28 -29.35 -9.78 -3.92
N ASN A 29 -30.39 -10.09 -3.14
CA ASN A 29 -30.79 -9.28 -2.00
C ASN A 29 -29.80 -9.38 -0.83
N GLY A 30 -29.10 -10.51 -0.68
CA GLY A 30 -28.00 -10.64 0.27
C GLY A 30 -26.82 -9.72 -0.06
N LEU A 31 -26.52 -9.48 -1.34
CA LEU A 31 -25.48 -8.53 -1.75
C LEU A 31 -25.86 -7.08 -1.42
N ILE A 32 -27.12 -6.70 -1.64
CA ILE A 32 -27.61 -5.36 -1.27
C ILE A 32 -27.54 -5.16 0.24
N GLN A 33 -28.16 -6.08 0.99
CA GLN A 33 -28.36 -5.92 2.44
C GLN A 33 -27.08 -6.09 3.26
N HIS A 34 -26.17 -6.97 2.84
CA HIS A 34 -25.01 -7.36 3.65
C HIS A 34 -23.67 -6.98 3.04
N ARG A 35 -23.65 -6.50 1.79
CA ARG A 35 -22.43 -6.07 1.08
C ARG A 35 -22.55 -4.66 0.50
N ASN A 36 -23.65 -3.96 0.77
CA ASN A 36 -23.87 -2.56 0.37
C ASN A 36 -23.74 -2.34 -1.14
N TYR A 37 -24.10 -3.34 -1.95
CA TYR A 37 -24.14 -3.18 -3.41
C TYR A 37 -25.39 -2.41 -3.81
N THR A 38 -25.26 -1.62 -4.87
CA THR A 38 -26.42 -1.02 -5.53
C THR A 38 -27.20 -2.08 -6.30
N LYS A 39 -28.50 -1.87 -6.50
CA LYS A 39 -29.33 -2.76 -7.34
C LYS A 39 -28.71 -2.97 -8.72
N GLU A 40 -28.23 -1.89 -9.33
CA GLU A 40 -27.57 -1.90 -10.64
C GLU A 40 -26.30 -2.77 -10.65
N LYS A 41 -25.43 -2.62 -9.63
CA LYS A 41 -24.21 -3.44 -9.50
C LYS A 41 -24.52 -4.93 -9.38
N VAL A 42 -25.58 -5.28 -8.65
CA VAL A 42 -26.02 -6.68 -8.53
C VAL A 42 -26.52 -7.23 -9.86
N LEU A 43 -27.39 -6.49 -10.56
CA LEU A 43 -27.92 -6.91 -11.85
C LEU A 43 -26.81 -7.05 -12.90
N GLY A 44 -25.83 -6.14 -12.91
CA GLY A 44 -24.69 -6.24 -13.81
C GLY A 44 -23.75 -7.41 -13.49
N LEU A 45 -23.56 -7.76 -12.21
CA LEU A 45 -22.82 -8.96 -11.83
C LEU A 45 -23.51 -10.25 -12.30
N LEU A 46 -24.84 -10.32 -12.14
CA LEU A 46 -25.62 -11.46 -12.60
C LEU A 46 -25.64 -11.56 -14.13
N ALA A 47 -25.74 -10.43 -14.84
CA ALA A 47 -25.66 -10.36 -16.30
C ALA A 47 -24.32 -10.91 -16.82
N GLN A 48 -23.19 -10.47 -16.25
CA GLN A 48 -21.85 -10.99 -16.60
C GLN A 48 -21.72 -12.49 -16.32
N MET A 49 -22.29 -12.97 -15.22
CA MET A 49 -22.29 -14.40 -14.88
C MET A 49 -23.10 -15.23 -15.88
N LEU A 50 -24.24 -14.75 -16.35
CA LEU A 50 -25.03 -15.41 -17.40
C LEU A 50 -24.31 -15.37 -18.76
N GLN A 51 -23.61 -14.28 -19.06
CA GLN A 51 -22.82 -14.15 -20.29
C GLN A 51 -21.64 -15.14 -20.33
N ASN A 52 -20.97 -15.37 -19.21
CA ASN A 52 -19.82 -16.28 -19.12
C ASN A 52 -19.85 -17.17 -17.86
N PRO A 53 -20.77 -18.15 -17.78
CA PRO A 53 -20.99 -18.92 -16.55
C PRO A 53 -19.80 -19.79 -16.18
N LYS A 54 -19.04 -20.28 -17.18
CA LYS A 54 -17.81 -21.06 -16.95
C LYS A 54 -16.78 -20.25 -16.17
N LYS A 55 -16.53 -18.98 -16.56
CA LYS A 55 -15.57 -18.11 -15.87
C LYS A 55 -15.92 -17.96 -14.39
N PHE A 56 -17.19 -17.72 -14.07
CA PHE A 56 -17.64 -17.50 -12.70
C PHE A 56 -17.79 -18.79 -11.88
N ALA A 57 -18.03 -19.95 -12.52
CA ALA A 57 -18.12 -21.24 -11.85
C ALA A 57 -16.77 -21.70 -11.28
N PHE A 58 -15.68 -21.45 -12.02
CA PHE A 58 -14.32 -21.85 -11.61
C PHE A 58 -13.53 -20.73 -10.91
N SER A 59 -14.13 -19.56 -10.72
CA SER A 59 -13.56 -18.46 -9.96
C SER A 59 -14.23 -18.35 -8.60
N LYS A 60 -13.49 -18.07 -7.54
CA LYS A 60 -14.03 -17.88 -6.19
C LYS A 60 -14.63 -16.46 -6.08
N ASN A 61 -15.93 -16.33 -6.23
CA ASN A 61 -16.67 -15.06 -6.24
C ASN A 61 -18.04 -15.19 -5.53
N LYS A 62 -18.83 -14.12 -5.51
CA LYS A 62 -20.11 -14.06 -4.78
C LYS A 62 -21.25 -14.84 -5.46
N VAL A 63 -21.11 -15.15 -6.75
CA VAL A 63 -22.12 -15.84 -7.56
C VAL A 63 -21.67 -17.24 -7.99
N THR A 64 -20.54 -17.76 -7.48
CA THR A 64 -19.94 -19.05 -7.88
C THR A 64 -20.95 -20.20 -7.87
N ASN A 65 -21.78 -20.31 -6.83
CA ASN A 65 -22.76 -21.41 -6.73
C ASN A 65 -23.89 -21.30 -7.78
N LEU A 66 -24.32 -20.07 -8.10
CA LEU A 66 -25.29 -19.82 -9.17
C LEU A 66 -24.64 -20.11 -10.52
N ALA A 67 -23.41 -19.63 -10.74
CA ALA A 67 -22.65 -19.86 -11.95
C ALA A 67 -22.41 -21.35 -12.21
N GLN A 68 -22.10 -22.13 -11.17
CA GLN A 68 -21.95 -23.58 -11.26
C GLN A 68 -23.27 -24.24 -11.68
N SER A 69 -24.39 -23.82 -11.08
CA SER A 69 -25.71 -24.34 -11.42
C SER A 69 -26.10 -24.05 -12.87
N ILE A 70 -25.85 -22.82 -13.35
CA ILE A 70 -26.05 -22.43 -14.75
C ILE A 70 -25.10 -23.20 -15.69
N TYR A 71 -23.83 -23.33 -15.33
CA TYR A 71 -22.83 -24.08 -16.09
C TYR A 71 -23.22 -25.56 -16.23
N ASP A 72 -23.73 -26.18 -15.17
CA ASP A 72 -24.17 -27.57 -15.18
C ASP A 72 -25.48 -27.77 -15.94
N LEU A 73 -26.39 -26.77 -15.96
CA LEU A 73 -27.57 -26.78 -16.83
C LEU A 73 -27.16 -26.68 -18.31
N ASN A 74 -26.26 -25.76 -18.64
CA ASN A 74 -25.75 -25.61 -20.00
C ASN A 74 -25.06 -26.91 -20.50
N LYS A 75 -24.31 -27.60 -19.61
CA LYS A 75 -23.74 -28.94 -19.92
C LYS A 75 -24.79 -30.02 -20.20
N ARG A 76 -25.96 -29.91 -19.57
CA ARG A 76 -27.09 -30.83 -19.76
C ARG A 76 -28.00 -30.43 -20.94
N GLY A 77 -27.60 -29.43 -21.73
CA GLY A 77 -28.34 -28.96 -22.90
C GLY A 77 -29.47 -27.97 -22.57
N ILE A 78 -29.61 -27.53 -21.32
CA ILE A 78 -30.59 -26.51 -20.92
C ILE A 78 -29.87 -25.15 -20.95
N ALA A 79 -30.02 -24.43 -22.05
CA ALA A 79 -29.40 -23.12 -22.22
C ALA A 79 -30.10 -22.05 -21.38
N VAL A 80 -29.32 -21.28 -20.62
CA VAL A 80 -29.80 -20.09 -19.90
C VAL A 80 -29.04 -18.85 -20.40
N PRO A 81 -29.35 -18.36 -21.62
CA PRO A 81 -28.65 -17.23 -22.21
C PRO A 81 -29.04 -15.90 -21.54
N LEU A 82 -28.16 -14.91 -21.64
CA LEU A 82 -28.48 -13.53 -21.31
C LEU A 82 -29.47 -12.97 -22.34
N SER A 83 -30.56 -12.34 -21.89
CA SER A 83 -31.56 -11.69 -22.76
C SER A 83 -31.04 -10.34 -23.30
N GLU A 84 -31.73 -9.74 -24.28
CA GLU A 84 -31.41 -8.38 -24.75
C GLU A 84 -31.56 -7.33 -23.63
N THR A 85 -32.61 -7.43 -22.81
CA THR A 85 -32.76 -6.57 -21.62
C THR A 85 -31.64 -6.82 -20.62
N GLY A 86 -31.20 -8.07 -20.47
CA GLY A 86 -30.08 -8.47 -19.64
C GLY A 86 -28.75 -7.87 -20.11
N LYS A 87 -28.55 -7.72 -21.42
CA LYS A 87 -27.36 -7.06 -21.99
C LYS A 87 -27.26 -5.59 -21.60
N ALA A 88 -28.38 -4.89 -21.37
CA ALA A 88 -28.37 -3.50 -20.91
C ALA A 88 -27.78 -3.34 -19.50
N TYR A 89 -27.73 -4.43 -18.72
CA TYR A 89 -27.07 -4.46 -17.42
C TYR A 89 -25.60 -4.89 -17.49
N LEU A 90 -25.10 -5.34 -18.64
CA LEU A 90 -23.67 -5.56 -18.77
C LEU A 90 -22.96 -4.22 -18.58
N PRO A 91 -21.85 -4.18 -17.82
CA PRO A 91 -21.02 -2.99 -17.82
C PRO A 91 -20.65 -2.68 -19.27
N ALA A 92 -20.74 -1.41 -19.65
CA ALA A 92 -20.23 -0.98 -20.95
C ALA A 92 -18.83 -1.57 -21.12
N GLU A 93 -18.54 -2.18 -22.28
CA GLU A 93 -17.16 -2.56 -22.56
C GLU A 93 -16.34 -1.28 -22.40
N PRO A 94 -15.38 -1.25 -21.46
CA PRO A 94 -14.61 -0.05 -21.27
C PRO A 94 -13.96 0.25 -22.62
N ALA A 95 -14.05 1.51 -23.05
CA ALA A 95 -13.29 1.95 -24.21
C ALA A 95 -11.85 1.44 -24.05
N PRO A 96 -11.21 0.94 -25.13
CA PRO A 96 -9.83 0.51 -25.04
C PRO A 96 -9.03 1.62 -24.37
N TYR A 97 -8.29 1.27 -23.33
CA TYR A 97 -7.49 2.24 -22.61
C TYR A 97 -6.43 2.77 -23.57
N GLU A 98 -6.60 4.01 -24.03
CA GLU A 98 -5.67 4.62 -24.98
C GLU A 98 -4.48 5.18 -24.20
N LEU A 99 -3.31 4.60 -24.46
CA LEU A 99 -2.05 5.16 -23.99
C LEU A 99 -1.68 6.31 -24.94
N ASP A 100 -1.65 7.54 -24.43
CA ASP A 100 -1.17 8.71 -25.16
C ASP A 100 0.37 8.73 -25.23
N ALA A 101 0.94 7.65 -25.77
CA ALA A 101 2.38 7.46 -25.93
C ALA A 101 2.86 8.00 -27.28
N ARG A 102 4.04 8.61 -27.32
CA ARG A 102 4.72 9.04 -28.55
C ARG A 102 5.52 7.93 -29.24
N GLY A 103 5.34 6.68 -28.80
CA GLY A 103 6.05 5.49 -29.29
C GLY A 103 6.67 4.67 -28.17
N GLN A 104 7.59 3.77 -28.53
CA GLN A 104 8.33 2.93 -27.58
C GLN A 104 9.67 3.55 -27.20
N GLN A 105 10.11 3.33 -25.97
CA GLN A 105 11.42 3.77 -25.53
C GLN A 105 12.51 3.02 -26.28
N MET A 106 13.45 3.77 -26.85
CA MET A 106 14.62 3.21 -27.50
C MET A 106 15.64 2.71 -26.47
N MET A 107 16.38 1.66 -26.82
CA MET A 107 17.51 1.23 -26.01
C MET A 107 18.66 2.24 -26.13
N GLN A 108 19.11 2.79 -25.01
CA GLN A 108 20.19 3.79 -24.99
C GLN A 108 21.10 3.60 -23.76
N GLY A 109 22.39 3.88 -23.95
CA GLY A 109 23.39 3.92 -22.88
C GLY A 109 23.70 5.34 -22.44
N PHE A 110 23.93 5.51 -21.14
CA PHE A 110 24.22 6.81 -20.52
C PHE A 110 25.37 6.68 -19.54
N GLU A 111 26.16 7.76 -19.43
CA GLU A 111 27.20 7.90 -18.42
C GLU A 111 26.70 8.77 -17.25
N LEU A 112 27.36 8.64 -16.10
CA LEU A 112 27.13 9.54 -14.97
C LEU A 112 27.80 10.89 -15.20
N ARG A 113 27.19 11.95 -14.67
CA ARG A 113 27.83 13.26 -14.57
C ARG A 113 29.08 13.15 -13.69
N PRO A 114 30.17 13.87 -14.03
CA PRO A 114 31.36 13.93 -13.16
C PRO A 114 31.07 14.52 -11.78
N GLU A 115 30.12 15.45 -11.73
CA GLU A 115 29.68 16.12 -10.50
C GLU A 115 28.20 15.86 -10.26
N ALA A 116 27.87 15.53 -9.00
CA ALA A 116 26.49 15.36 -8.56
C ALA A 116 25.75 16.70 -8.55
N VAL A 117 24.45 16.67 -8.86
CA VAL A 117 23.58 17.83 -8.64
C VAL A 117 23.44 18.13 -7.14
N PRO A 118 23.07 19.36 -6.75
CA PRO A 118 22.88 19.71 -5.34
C PRO A 118 21.89 18.78 -4.63
N TYR A 119 22.25 18.39 -3.42
CA TYR A 119 21.35 17.68 -2.50
C TYR A 119 21.69 17.98 -1.04
N THR A 120 20.65 18.00 -0.21
CA THR A 120 20.77 18.26 1.24
C THR A 120 20.75 16.94 2.01
N VAL A 121 21.54 16.85 3.08
CA VAL A 121 21.57 15.67 3.96
C VAL A 121 21.18 16.11 5.37
N PHE A 122 20.07 15.59 5.84
CA PHE A 122 19.56 15.83 7.19
C PHE A 122 20.06 14.72 8.13
N GLY A 123 20.54 15.07 9.32
CA GLY A 123 21.04 14.08 10.28
C GLY A 123 22.26 13.27 9.81
N ARG A 124 23.19 13.90 9.07
CA ARG A 124 24.37 13.23 8.45
C ARG A 124 25.13 12.30 9.38
N ASP A 125 25.29 12.67 10.65
CA ASP A 125 26.05 11.89 11.64
C ASP A 125 25.43 10.51 11.95
N TYR A 126 24.16 10.30 11.58
CA TYR A 126 23.42 9.06 11.79
C TYR A 126 23.27 8.21 10.53
N ILE A 127 23.91 8.59 9.43
CA ILE A 127 23.76 7.94 8.12
C ILE A 127 25.05 7.21 7.75
N GLU A 128 24.91 5.94 7.36
CA GLU A 128 26.06 5.13 6.96
C GLU A 128 26.65 5.56 5.60
N ALA A 129 27.95 5.32 5.40
CA ALA A 129 28.66 5.70 4.19
C ALA A 129 28.06 5.09 2.91
N GLY A 130 27.52 3.87 2.98
CA GLY A 130 26.88 3.20 1.85
C GLY A 130 25.65 3.95 1.33
N ALA A 131 24.83 4.51 2.23
CA ALA A 131 23.67 5.32 1.86
C ALA A 131 24.08 6.66 1.24
N LEU A 132 25.12 7.30 1.78
CA LEU A 132 25.68 8.54 1.23
C LEU A 132 26.22 8.34 -0.19
N GLU A 133 26.92 7.24 -0.43
CA GLU A 133 27.45 6.91 -1.76
C GLU A 133 26.31 6.59 -2.75
N GLN A 134 25.27 5.85 -2.34
CA GLN A 134 24.09 5.63 -3.17
C GLN A 134 23.38 6.94 -3.55
N MET A 135 23.26 7.88 -2.61
CA MET A 135 22.67 9.19 -2.89
C MET A 135 23.52 10.01 -3.86
N LYS A 136 24.85 9.96 -3.71
CA LYS A 136 25.78 10.61 -4.63
C LYS A 136 25.67 10.05 -6.05
N ILE A 137 25.58 8.72 -6.20
CA ILE A 137 25.36 8.08 -7.50
C ILE A 137 24.01 8.50 -8.10
N ALA A 138 22.94 8.51 -7.31
CA ALA A 138 21.61 8.91 -7.75
C ALA A 138 21.57 10.38 -8.24
N THR A 139 22.24 11.27 -7.54
CA THR A 139 22.35 12.69 -7.92
C THR A 139 23.35 12.96 -9.05
N SER A 140 24.11 11.95 -9.48
CA SER A 140 25.02 12.02 -10.63
C SER A 140 24.38 11.52 -11.94
N LEU A 141 23.11 11.09 -11.94
CA LEU A 141 22.45 10.70 -13.19
C LEU A 141 22.29 11.90 -14.12
N PRO A 142 22.30 11.69 -15.46
CA PRO A 142 22.10 12.77 -16.43
C PRO A 142 20.71 13.42 -16.33
N ILE A 143 19.72 12.74 -15.75
CA ILE A 143 18.34 13.22 -15.58
C ILE A 143 18.04 13.81 -14.19
N SER A 144 19.01 13.77 -13.27
CA SER A 144 18.82 14.25 -11.91
C SER A 144 18.81 15.77 -11.86
N VAL A 145 17.90 16.32 -11.07
CA VAL A 145 17.65 17.76 -10.94
C VAL A 145 18.02 18.25 -9.54
N ALA A 146 17.59 17.53 -8.51
CA ALA A 146 17.88 17.81 -7.11
C ALA A 146 17.70 16.54 -6.26
N GLY A 147 18.15 16.56 -5.01
CA GLY A 147 17.86 15.47 -4.08
C GLY A 147 17.88 15.89 -2.62
N ALA A 148 17.40 14.99 -1.76
CA ALA A 148 17.54 15.10 -0.32
C ALA A 148 17.73 13.72 0.30
N LEU A 149 18.40 13.66 1.46
CA LEU A 149 18.58 12.44 2.23
C LEU A 149 18.13 12.67 3.67
N MET A 150 17.18 11.85 4.11
CA MET A 150 16.53 11.95 5.41
C MET A 150 17.36 11.30 6.54
N PRO A 151 17.14 11.67 7.82
CA PRO A 151 17.97 11.17 8.93
C PRO A 151 17.90 9.65 9.19
N ASP A 152 16.81 9.01 8.77
CA ASP A 152 16.59 7.57 8.84
C ASP A 152 17.29 6.80 7.71
N ALA A 153 18.02 7.49 6.84
CA ALA A 153 18.57 6.89 5.65
C ALA A 153 19.55 5.75 5.94
N HIS A 154 19.46 4.71 5.12
CA HIS A 154 20.32 3.52 5.17
C HIS A 154 20.38 2.86 3.80
N GLN A 155 21.38 2.01 3.63
CA GLN A 155 21.71 1.39 2.35
C GLN A 155 20.56 0.50 1.87
N GLY A 156 20.19 0.67 0.60
CA GLY A 156 19.18 -0.12 -0.10
C GLY A 156 19.67 -0.59 -1.48
N TYR A 157 18.79 -0.53 -2.47
CA TYR A 157 19.11 -0.81 -3.88
C TYR A 157 18.78 0.40 -4.76
N GLY A 158 19.70 0.86 -5.59
CA GLY A 158 19.52 2.10 -6.36
C GLY A 158 19.50 3.31 -5.42
N LEU A 159 18.36 3.99 -5.32
CA LEU A 159 18.16 5.06 -4.33
C LEU A 159 18.22 4.46 -2.91
N PRO A 160 18.94 5.08 -1.96
CA PRO A 160 18.95 4.61 -0.57
C PRO A 160 17.54 4.75 0.03
N ILE A 161 17.24 3.93 1.04
CA ILE A 161 16.04 4.15 1.85
C ILE A 161 16.28 5.43 2.65
N GLY A 162 15.26 6.29 2.80
CA GLY A 162 15.40 7.68 3.27
C GLY A 162 15.81 8.66 2.16
N GLY A 163 15.93 8.20 0.91
CA GLY A 163 16.31 9.03 -0.23
C GLY A 163 15.12 9.70 -0.92
N VAL A 164 15.33 10.94 -1.34
CA VAL A 164 14.42 11.72 -2.18
C VAL A 164 15.18 12.22 -3.40
N LEU A 165 14.69 11.91 -4.61
CA LEU A 165 15.34 12.28 -5.86
C LEU A 165 14.34 12.93 -6.81
N ALA A 166 14.61 14.19 -7.16
CA ALA A 166 13.90 14.88 -8.24
C ALA A 166 14.63 14.65 -9.56
N THR A 167 13.90 14.20 -10.57
CA THR A 167 14.38 14.04 -11.94
C THR A 167 13.59 14.92 -12.90
N GLU A 168 14.02 15.00 -14.15
CA GLU A 168 13.28 15.69 -15.22
C GLU A 168 11.82 15.22 -15.31
N ALA A 169 10.89 16.12 -15.65
CA ALA A 169 9.43 15.95 -15.60
C ALA A 169 8.85 14.68 -16.25
N ASN A 170 9.59 14.08 -17.19
CA ASN A 170 9.17 12.91 -17.93
C ASN A 170 10.02 11.67 -17.65
N THR A 171 10.73 11.62 -16.54
CA THR A 171 11.61 10.49 -16.22
C THR A 171 11.21 9.86 -14.91
N VAL A 172 10.95 8.56 -14.93
CA VAL A 172 10.57 7.80 -13.73
C VAL A 172 11.49 6.60 -13.54
N ILE A 173 12.00 6.42 -12.33
CA ILE A 173 12.94 5.36 -11.96
C ILE A 173 12.19 4.35 -11.06
N PRO A 174 11.78 3.18 -11.59
CA PRO A 174 10.98 2.23 -10.81
C PRO A 174 11.62 1.77 -9.50
N TYR A 175 12.94 1.55 -9.48
CA TYR A 175 13.66 1.15 -8.26
C TYR A 175 13.86 2.28 -7.24
N ALA A 176 13.75 3.54 -7.68
CA ALA A 176 13.73 4.72 -6.80
C ALA A 176 12.36 4.95 -6.15
N VAL A 177 11.30 4.30 -6.65
CA VAL A 177 10.04 4.15 -5.92
C VAL A 177 10.15 3.03 -4.90
N GLY A 178 10.78 1.91 -5.28
CA GLY A 178 10.99 0.74 -4.43
C GLY A 178 10.15 -0.47 -4.84
N VAL A 179 10.49 -1.64 -4.29
CA VAL A 179 9.86 -2.91 -4.64
C VAL A 179 8.47 -3.08 -4.05
N ASP A 180 8.20 -2.47 -2.89
CA ASP A 180 6.85 -2.36 -2.33
C ASP A 180 6.29 -0.97 -2.66
N ILE A 181 5.79 -0.85 -3.88
CA ILE A 181 5.20 0.39 -4.41
C ILE A 181 4.05 0.80 -3.49
N ALA A 182 4.00 2.09 -3.15
CA ALA A 182 3.00 2.66 -2.27
C ALA A 182 2.89 1.92 -0.93
N CYS A 183 4.02 1.46 -0.38
CA CYS A 183 4.07 1.14 1.04
C CYS A 183 3.66 2.40 1.83
N ARG A 184 2.79 2.20 2.82
CA ARG A 184 2.03 3.23 3.52
C ARG A 184 1.91 2.92 5.00
N MET A 185 1.75 4.01 5.73
CA MET A 185 1.26 3.98 7.10
C MET A 185 -0.19 4.45 7.13
N CYS A 186 -0.99 3.86 8.01
CA CYS A 186 -2.35 4.30 8.28
C CYS A 186 -2.63 4.23 9.79
N LEU A 187 -3.02 5.34 10.40
CA LEU A 187 -3.42 5.46 11.79
C LEU A 187 -4.92 5.75 11.85
N SER A 188 -5.67 5.00 12.68
CA SER A 188 -7.04 5.36 13.06
C SER A 188 -7.12 5.60 14.56
N VAL A 189 -7.68 6.73 14.94
CA VAL A 189 -7.89 7.12 16.35
C VAL A 189 -9.35 6.89 16.71
N PHE A 190 -9.64 6.30 17.87
CA PHE A 190 -11.00 5.96 18.31
C PHE A 190 -11.41 6.79 19.53
N ASP A 191 -12.71 7.02 19.69
CA ASP A 191 -13.29 7.64 20.89
C ASP A 191 -13.32 6.67 22.08
N LEU A 192 -12.15 6.16 22.44
CA LEU A 192 -11.96 5.21 23.52
C LEU A 192 -10.75 5.66 24.35
N PRO A 193 -10.90 5.77 25.68
CA PRO A 193 -9.81 6.21 26.54
C PRO A 193 -8.76 5.11 26.69
N ALA A 194 -7.54 5.48 27.09
CA ALA A 194 -6.45 4.54 27.34
C ALA A 194 -6.77 3.40 28.32
N ALA A 195 -7.69 3.63 29.27
CA ALA A 195 -8.18 2.60 30.18
C ALA A 195 -8.82 1.40 29.46
N PHE A 196 -9.34 1.59 28.24
CA PHE A 196 -9.90 0.52 27.43
C PHE A 196 -8.88 -0.59 27.16
N LEU A 197 -7.62 -0.22 26.92
CA LEU A 197 -6.55 -1.18 26.63
C LEU A 197 -6.28 -2.12 27.83
N LYS A 198 -6.42 -1.61 29.05
CA LYS A 198 -6.29 -2.40 30.29
C LYS A 198 -7.53 -3.24 30.58
N ARG A 199 -8.72 -2.73 30.23
CA ARG A 199 -10.00 -3.41 30.46
C ARG A 199 -10.24 -4.56 29.48
N GLU A 200 -9.88 -4.36 28.20
CA GLU A 200 -10.22 -5.26 27.10
C GLU A 200 -8.99 -5.78 26.29
N PRO A 201 -7.86 -6.15 26.92
CA PRO A 201 -6.67 -6.57 26.18
C PRO A 201 -6.90 -7.82 25.33
N HIS A 202 -7.75 -8.74 25.82
CA HIS A 202 -8.11 -9.96 25.10
C HIS A 202 -8.92 -9.68 23.82
N LEU A 203 -9.83 -8.72 23.85
CA LEU A 203 -10.60 -8.30 22.68
C LEU A 203 -9.68 -7.71 21.61
N LEU A 204 -8.79 -6.79 22.02
CA LEU A 204 -7.83 -6.15 21.12
C LEU A 204 -6.91 -7.18 20.47
N LYS A 205 -6.31 -8.08 21.27
CA LYS A 205 -5.48 -9.19 20.76
C LYS A 205 -6.24 -10.08 19.80
N LYS A 206 -7.44 -10.53 20.19
CA LYS A 206 -8.28 -11.42 19.38
C LYS A 206 -8.64 -10.75 18.04
N SER A 207 -8.98 -9.47 18.07
CA SER A 207 -9.31 -8.71 16.86
C SER A 207 -8.15 -8.68 15.86
N LEU A 208 -6.91 -8.48 16.31
CA LEU A 208 -5.73 -8.55 15.43
C LEU A 208 -5.60 -9.93 14.78
N VAL A 209 -5.67 -11.00 15.58
CA VAL A 209 -5.49 -12.37 15.08
C VAL A 209 -6.58 -12.79 14.09
N GLU A 210 -7.84 -12.43 14.35
CA GLU A 210 -8.97 -12.87 13.55
C GLU A 210 -9.21 -12.00 12.32
N GLN A 211 -8.94 -10.69 12.40
CA GLN A 211 -9.29 -9.71 11.37
C GLN A 211 -8.14 -9.36 10.43
N THR A 212 -6.90 -9.70 10.78
CA THR A 212 -5.73 -9.45 9.92
C THR A 212 -5.20 -10.74 9.28
N ARG A 213 -4.53 -10.61 8.14
CA ARG A 213 -3.88 -11.72 7.44
C ARG A 213 -2.46 -11.36 7.07
N PHE A 214 -1.51 -12.13 7.60
CA PHE A 214 -0.08 -11.99 7.36
C PHE A 214 0.45 -13.21 6.60
N GLY A 215 1.69 -13.12 6.13
CA GLY A 215 2.36 -14.15 5.36
C GLY A 215 2.43 -13.85 3.87
N MET A 216 3.39 -14.51 3.21
CA MET A 216 3.54 -14.42 1.77
C MET A 216 2.30 -15.04 1.11
N GLY A 217 1.69 -14.31 0.17
CA GLY A 217 0.48 -14.80 -0.49
C GLY A 217 -0.78 -14.78 0.38
N GLY A 218 -0.76 -14.13 1.56
CA GLY A 218 -1.93 -14.05 2.43
C GLY A 218 -3.18 -13.55 1.70
N GLU A 219 -4.26 -14.32 1.79
CA GLU A 219 -5.53 -14.03 1.10
C GLU A 219 -6.66 -13.71 2.08
N VAL A 220 -7.56 -12.83 1.65
CA VAL A 220 -8.70 -12.37 2.44
C VAL A 220 -9.99 -12.70 1.69
N ARG A 221 -10.83 -13.48 2.36
CA ARG A 221 -12.06 -14.03 1.77
C ARG A 221 -13.21 -13.02 1.74
N ASP A 222 -13.42 -12.32 2.85
CA ASP A 222 -14.46 -11.32 3.00
C ASP A 222 -13.86 -9.92 2.96
N LYS A 223 -14.42 -9.09 2.08
CA LYS A 223 -14.02 -7.71 1.85
C LYS A 223 -15.22 -6.81 2.13
N PHE A 224 -14.96 -5.64 2.68
CA PHE A 224 -16.00 -4.65 2.93
C PHE A 224 -16.21 -3.77 1.70
N ASP A 225 -15.12 -3.23 1.16
CA ASP A 225 -15.04 -2.43 -0.03
C ASP A 225 -14.09 -3.08 -1.06
N GLU A 226 -14.56 -3.19 -2.29
CA GLU A 226 -13.80 -3.70 -3.43
C GLU A 226 -13.86 -2.75 -4.64
N THR A 227 -14.33 -1.51 -4.44
CA THR A 227 -14.46 -0.49 -5.50
C THR A 227 -13.14 -0.16 -6.20
N VAL A 228 -12.01 -0.27 -5.49
CA VAL A 228 -10.67 -0.15 -6.10
C VAL A 228 -10.43 -1.16 -7.22
N MET A 229 -11.16 -2.28 -7.22
CA MET A 229 -11.08 -3.31 -8.26
C MET A 229 -11.94 -2.98 -9.48
N ASP A 230 -12.79 -1.97 -9.39
CA ASP A 230 -13.64 -1.47 -10.49
C ASP A 230 -12.93 -0.36 -11.30
N LEU A 231 -11.75 0.10 -10.86
CA LEU A 231 -10.94 1.10 -11.54
C LEU A 231 -10.60 0.70 -13.00
N PRO A 232 -10.76 1.60 -13.98
CA PRO A 232 -10.51 1.30 -15.40
C PRO A 232 -9.05 0.96 -15.70
N GLU A 233 -8.11 1.46 -14.89
CA GLU A 233 -6.67 1.22 -15.00
C GLU A 233 -6.32 -0.27 -14.93
N TRP A 234 -7.17 -1.10 -14.30
CA TRP A 234 -7.01 -2.56 -14.33
C TRP A 234 -7.03 -3.16 -15.74
N GLN A 235 -7.56 -2.42 -16.73
CA GLN A 235 -7.57 -2.81 -18.14
C GLN A 235 -6.50 -2.11 -18.98
N ALA A 236 -5.72 -1.20 -18.38
CA ALA A 236 -4.79 -0.34 -19.11
C ALA A 236 -3.70 -1.13 -19.85
N THR A 237 -3.13 -2.14 -19.20
CA THR A 237 -2.03 -2.94 -19.76
C THR A 237 -2.25 -4.41 -19.48
N LYS A 238 -1.61 -5.26 -20.28
CA LYS A 238 -1.64 -6.72 -20.05
C LYS A 238 -1.05 -7.07 -18.67
N VAL A 239 0.04 -6.40 -18.27
CA VAL A 239 0.72 -6.65 -17.00
C VAL A 239 -0.21 -6.43 -15.82
N ILE A 240 -0.91 -5.29 -15.79
CA ILE A 240 -1.84 -4.96 -14.71
C ILE A 240 -3.04 -5.92 -14.71
N ARG A 241 -3.61 -6.18 -15.90
CA ARG A 241 -4.78 -7.04 -16.05
C ARG A 241 -4.53 -8.46 -15.54
N ASP A 242 -3.37 -9.02 -15.85
CA ASP A 242 -2.99 -10.37 -15.39
C ASP A 242 -2.79 -10.44 -13.87
N LEU A 243 -2.50 -9.31 -13.21
CA LEU A 243 -2.31 -9.22 -11.77
C LEU A 243 -3.61 -8.91 -10.99
N LYS A 244 -4.70 -8.55 -11.67
CA LYS A 244 -5.97 -8.14 -11.02
C LYS A 244 -6.52 -9.19 -10.06
N ASP A 245 -6.53 -10.47 -10.46
CA ASP A 245 -7.05 -11.55 -9.60
C ASP A 245 -6.17 -11.82 -8.38
N LYS A 246 -4.84 -11.62 -8.53
CA LYS A 246 -3.90 -11.69 -7.41
C LYS A 246 -4.15 -10.54 -6.45
N ALA A 247 -4.26 -9.32 -6.96
CA ALA A 247 -4.58 -8.13 -6.18
C ALA A 247 -5.91 -8.30 -5.42
N TYR A 248 -6.96 -8.78 -6.09
CA TYR A 248 -8.24 -9.07 -5.44
C TYR A 248 -8.08 -10.03 -4.27
N ARG A 249 -7.38 -11.16 -4.44
CA ARG A 249 -7.23 -12.15 -3.36
C ARG A 249 -6.49 -11.58 -2.14
N GLN A 250 -5.55 -10.66 -2.35
CA GLN A 250 -4.70 -10.09 -1.29
C GLN A 250 -5.27 -8.81 -0.64
N LEU A 251 -6.33 -8.23 -1.18
CA LEU A 251 -6.88 -6.97 -0.66
C LEU A 251 -7.39 -7.14 0.78
N GLY A 252 -6.90 -6.28 1.68
CA GLY A 252 -7.10 -6.33 3.13
C GLY A 252 -6.07 -7.18 3.89
N SER A 253 -4.93 -7.54 3.27
CA SER A 253 -3.85 -8.31 3.92
C SER A 253 -2.67 -7.42 4.31
N SER A 254 -1.91 -7.84 5.31
CA SER A 254 -0.78 -7.06 5.85
C SER A 254 0.56 -7.50 5.26
N GLY A 255 0.75 -8.80 4.98
CA GLY A 255 1.98 -9.29 4.36
C GLY A 255 3.08 -9.77 5.29
N THR A 256 4.33 -9.44 4.97
CA THR A 256 5.57 -9.94 5.60
C THR A 256 6.62 -8.84 5.70
N GLY A 257 7.77 -9.13 6.32
CA GLY A 257 8.84 -8.14 6.50
C GLY A 257 8.50 -7.19 7.64
N ASN A 258 8.72 -5.90 7.42
CA ASN A 258 8.46 -4.83 8.39
C ASN A 258 6.97 -4.42 8.47
N HIS A 259 6.07 -5.16 7.83
CA HIS A 259 4.64 -4.89 7.85
C HIS A 259 4.03 -5.34 9.18
N PHE A 260 3.13 -4.53 9.72
CA PHE A 260 2.50 -4.77 11.01
C PHE A 260 1.09 -4.16 11.08
N VAL A 261 0.35 -4.60 12.08
CA VAL A 261 -0.90 -3.98 12.54
C VAL A 261 -0.85 -4.00 14.06
N GLU A 262 -0.99 -2.85 14.70
CA GLU A 262 -0.79 -2.72 16.13
C GLU A 262 -1.81 -1.80 16.81
N TRP A 263 -2.25 -2.23 17.98
CA TRP A 263 -2.98 -1.40 18.91
C TRP A 263 -2.01 -0.66 19.81
N GLY A 264 -2.27 0.63 20.00
CA GLY A 264 -1.49 1.49 20.87
C GLY A 264 -2.32 2.65 21.39
N LEU A 265 -1.64 3.60 21.99
CA LEU A 265 -2.22 4.83 22.53
C LEU A 265 -1.64 6.01 21.77
N VAL A 266 -2.49 6.93 21.32
CA VAL A 266 -2.04 8.21 20.78
C VAL A 266 -2.31 9.30 21.81
N ASP A 267 -1.25 10.02 22.17
CA ASP A 267 -1.27 11.16 23.08
C ASP A 267 -1.21 12.44 22.25
N VAL A 268 -2.32 13.17 22.18
CA VAL A 268 -2.46 14.44 21.47
C VAL A 268 -2.16 15.56 22.44
N TYR A 269 -1.12 16.34 22.16
CA TYR A 269 -0.61 17.34 23.10
C TYR A 269 -1.42 18.63 23.10
N GLU A 270 -1.73 19.14 21.91
CA GLU A 270 -2.37 20.43 21.69
C GLU A 270 -3.40 20.31 20.57
N PRO A 271 -4.43 21.17 20.54
CA PRO A 271 -5.35 21.24 19.41
C PRO A 271 -4.60 21.63 18.13
N ASP A 272 -4.86 20.92 17.04
CA ASP A 272 -4.32 21.23 15.71
C ASP A 272 -5.44 21.19 14.68
N ASP A 273 -5.40 22.12 13.73
CA ASP A 273 -6.45 22.33 12.73
C ASP A 273 -6.48 21.23 11.66
N GLN A 274 -5.35 20.53 11.45
CA GLN A 274 -5.25 19.42 10.51
C GLN A 274 -5.66 18.11 11.19
N LEU A 275 -5.12 17.81 12.38
CA LEU A 275 -5.44 16.58 13.09
C LEU A 275 -6.88 16.59 13.63
N ASN A 276 -7.39 17.76 14.00
CA ASN A 276 -8.76 18.00 14.45
C ASN A 276 -9.20 17.05 15.59
N LEU A 277 -8.30 16.81 16.54
CA LEU A 277 -8.57 16.06 17.77
C LEU A 277 -8.30 16.95 18.99
N PRO A 278 -9.16 16.90 20.03
CA PRO A 278 -8.85 17.51 21.31
C PRO A 278 -7.59 16.91 21.95
N PRO A 279 -6.87 17.65 22.81
CA PRO A 279 -5.81 17.08 23.63
C PRO A 279 -6.31 15.94 24.50
N GLY A 280 -5.55 14.85 24.56
CA GLY A 280 -5.91 13.68 25.33
C GLY A 280 -5.28 12.39 24.80
N GLU A 281 -5.50 11.32 25.56
CA GLU A 281 -4.97 10.00 25.25
C GLU A 281 -6.08 9.07 24.73
N TYR A 282 -5.91 8.59 23.51
CA TYR A 282 -6.91 7.80 22.78
C TYR A 282 -6.36 6.42 22.41
N LEU A 283 -7.23 5.42 22.37
CA LEU A 283 -6.91 4.17 21.69
C LEU A 283 -6.74 4.42 20.19
N ALA A 284 -5.66 3.90 19.62
CA ALA A 284 -5.41 4.00 18.19
C ALA A 284 -4.93 2.68 17.59
N LEU A 285 -5.23 2.51 16.29
CA LEU A 285 -4.78 1.42 15.45
C LEU A 285 -3.79 1.96 14.42
N LEU A 286 -2.57 1.45 14.42
CA LEU A 286 -1.58 1.76 13.41
C LEU A 286 -1.35 0.53 12.54
N SER A 287 -1.29 0.70 11.22
CA SER A 287 -0.88 -0.35 10.31
C SER A 287 0.17 0.14 9.32
N HIS A 288 1.04 -0.79 8.95
CA HIS A 288 2.08 -0.64 7.94
C HIS A 288 1.94 -1.78 6.94
N SER A 289 1.64 -1.43 5.69
CA SER A 289 1.48 -2.37 4.58
C SER A 289 1.66 -1.61 3.27
N GLY A 290 1.44 -2.28 2.14
CA GLY A 290 1.60 -1.68 0.83
C GLY A 290 0.71 -2.35 -0.20
N SER A 291 1.12 -2.26 -1.46
CA SER A 291 0.38 -2.80 -2.60
C SER A 291 0.55 -4.32 -2.80
N ARG A 292 1.15 -4.99 -1.82
CA ARG A 292 1.24 -6.45 -1.70
C ARG A 292 1.94 -7.07 -2.92
N GLY A 293 1.58 -8.31 -3.26
CA GLY A 293 2.18 -9.00 -4.39
C GLY A 293 1.81 -8.40 -5.75
N PHE A 294 0.85 -7.47 -5.82
CA PHE A 294 0.55 -6.71 -7.03
C PHE A 294 1.66 -5.71 -7.31
N GLY A 295 1.92 -4.75 -6.41
CA GLY A 295 2.98 -3.78 -6.66
C GLY A 295 4.37 -4.40 -6.67
N GLY A 296 4.63 -5.46 -5.88
CA GLY A 296 5.88 -6.22 -6.01
C GLY A 296 6.11 -6.79 -7.41
N ALA A 297 5.04 -7.29 -8.07
CA ALA A 297 5.15 -7.79 -9.45
C ALA A 297 5.32 -6.65 -10.46
N VAL A 298 4.62 -5.52 -10.28
CA VAL A 298 4.78 -4.31 -11.10
C VAL A 298 6.21 -3.78 -11.00
N ALA A 299 6.73 -3.57 -9.78
CA ALA A 299 8.08 -3.10 -9.55
C ALA A 299 9.11 -4.01 -10.22
N ASN A 300 8.99 -5.32 -10.03
CA ASN A 300 9.92 -6.29 -10.60
C ASN A 300 9.89 -6.30 -12.14
N TYR A 301 8.72 -6.16 -12.76
CA TYR A 301 8.60 -6.12 -14.21
C TYR A 301 9.20 -4.83 -14.79
N TYR A 302 8.72 -3.66 -14.34
CA TYR A 302 9.12 -2.38 -14.92
C TYR A 302 10.54 -1.97 -14.55
N SER A 303 11.07 -2.41 -13.40
CA SER A 303 12.49 -2.20 -13.08
C SER A 303 13.41 -2.97 -14.03
N LYS A 304 13.07 -4.22 -14.37
CA LYS A 304 13.82 -5.00 -15.37
C LYS A 304 13.73 -4.36 -16.74
N LEU A 305 12.55 -3.88 -17.13
CA LEU A 305 12.34 -3.17 -18.38
C LEU A 305 13.15 -1.87 -18.45
N ALA A 306 13.15 -1.06 -17.39
CA ALA A 306 13.95 0.15 -17.29
C ALA A 306 15.44 -0.15 -17.47
N MET A 307 15.98 -1.15 -16.77
CA MET A 307 17.38 -1.58 -16.92
C MET A 307 17.72 -2.13 -18.31
N GLN A 308 16.73 -2.64 -19.06
CA GLN A 308 16.91 -3.07 -20.44
C GLN A 308 16.99 -1.87 -21.40
N LYS A 309 16.06 -0.92 -21.26
CA LYS A 309 15.92 0.26 -22.13
C LYS A 309 17.00 1.32 -21.85
N THR A 310 17.36 1.50 -20.59
CA THR A 310 18.32 2.50 -20.12
C THR A 310 19.53 1.80 -19.51
N ARG A 311 20.64 1.76 -20.25
CA ARG A 311 21.89 1.13 -19.79
C ARG A 311 22.75 2.16 -19.05
N LEU A 312 23.04 1.87 -17.79
CA LEU A 312 23.88 2.68 -16.92
C LEU A 312 25.10 1.86 -16.46
N PRO A 313 26.17 2.53 -15.98
CA PRO A 313 27.27 1.85 -15.30
C PRO A 313 26.77 0.99 -14.14
N LYS A 314 27.48 -0.11 -13.85
CA LYS A 314 27.06 -1.12 -12.87
C LYS A 314 26.61 -0.54 -11.51
N PRO A 315 27.28 0.45 -10.90
CA PRO A 315 26.84 1.03 -9.63
C PRO A 315 25.49 1.76 -9.71
N ALA A 316 25.10 2.23 -10.89
CA ALA A 316 23.87 2.97 -11.15
C ALA A 316 22.81 2.15 -11.90
N ALA A 317 23.03 0.86 -12.16
CA ALA A 317 22.11 0.04 -12.96
C ALA A 317 20.67 0.06 -12.41
N HIS A 318 20.50 0.01 -11.09
CA HIS A 318 19.19 0.10 -10.43
C HIS A 318 18.57 1.51 -10.45
N LEU A 319 19.20 2.49 -11.08
CA LEU A 319 18.67 3.84 -11.27
C LEU A 319 18.24 4.09 -12.73
N ALA A 320 18.16 3.03 -13.53
CA ALA A 320 17.62 3.10 -14.89
C ALA A 320 16.17 3.60 -14.87
N TRP A 321 15.84 4.50 -15.80
CA TRP A 321 14.52 5.14 -15.88
C TRP A 321 13.73 4.72 -17.11
N LEU A 322 12.44 5.00 -17.05
CA LEU A 322 11.50 5.00 -18.16
C LEU A 322 11.06 6.44 -18.48
N ASP A 323 10.84 6.73 -19.76
CA ASP A 323 10.34 8.03 -20.23
C ASP A 323 8.80 8.04 -20.24
N LEU A 324 8.20 8.97 -19.53
CA LEU A 324 6.74 9.13 -19.42
C LEU A 324 6.07 9.55 -20.74
N ASN A 325 6.83 9.86 -21.79
CA ASN A 325 6.29 10.06 -23.14
C ASN A 325 6.23 8.77 -23.96
N THR A 326 6.74 7.65 -23.46
CA THR A 326 6.74 6.36 -24.17
C THR A 326 5.74 5.39 -23.56
N GLU A 327 5.43 4.34 -24.32
CA GLU A 327 4.52 3.27 -23.90
C GLU A 327 4.97 2.70 -22.55
N GLU A 328 6.23 2.27 -22.43
CA GLU A 328 6.75 1.66 -21.21
C GLU A 328 6.68 2.57 -19.98
N GLY A 329 6.96 3.86 -20.12
CA GLY A 329 6.89 4.81 -19.02
C GLY A 329 5.46 5.13 -18.60
N LEU A 330 4.53 5.31 -19.55
CA LEU A 330 3.12 5.49 -19.25
C LEU A 330 2.51 4.25 -18.60
N GLU A 331 2.82 3.06 -19.11
CA GLU A 331 2.38 1.82 -18.52
C GLU A 331 2.82 1.69 -17.05
N TYR A 332 4.09 1.98 -16.76
CA TYR A 332 4.59 1.96 -15.38
C TYR A 332 3.91 3.02 -14.52
N TRP A 333 3.72 4.25 -15.04
CA TRP A 333 3.08 5.33 -14.32
C TRP A 333 1.65 4.97 -13.92
N ILE A 334 0.87 4.38 -14.83
CA ILE A 334 -0.49 3.89 -14.55
C ILE A 334 -0.44 2.77 -13.51
N ALA A 335 0.45 1.79 -13.67
CA ALA A 335 0.57 0.67 -12.75
C ALA A 335 0.98 1.12 -11.34
N MET A 336 1.89 2.09 -11.23
CA MET A 336 2.34 2.67 -9.97
C MET A 336 1.19 3.42 -9.27
N ASN A 337 0.45 4.27 -10.00
CA ASN A 337 -0.69 4.99 -9.44
C ASN A 337 -1.80 4.05 -8.98
N LEU A 338 -2.12 3.04 -9.77
CA LEU A 338 -3.08 2.00 -9.38
C LEU A 338 -2.61 1.21 -8.13
N ALA A 339 -1.31 0.96 -7.98
CA ALA A 339 -0.75 0.37 -6.76
C ALA A 339 -0.90 1.30 -5.55
N GLY A 340 -0.85 2.63 -5.76
CA GLY A 340 -1.19 3.65 -4.77
C GLY A 340 -2.61 3.53 -4.24
N GLU A 341 -3.59 3.56 -5.15
CA GLU A 341 -5.01 3.41 -4.83
C GLU A 341 -5.30 2.07 -4.14
N TYR A 342 -4.70 0.99 -4.66
CA TYR A 342 -4.82 -0.34 -4.07
C TYR A 342 -4.24 -0.42 -2.66
N ALA A 343 -3.08 0.18 -2.40
CA ALA A 343 -2.49 0.21 -1.08
C ALA A 343 -3.38 0.96 -0.07
N SER A 344 -3.95 2.10 -0.46
CA SER A 344 -4.91 2.84 0.37
C SER A 344 -6.14 1.99 0.73
N ALA A 345 -6.80 1.41 -0.28
CA ALA A 345 -7.94 0.52 -0.08
C ALA A 345 -7.58 -0.71 0.79
N ASN A 346 -6.35 -1.24 0.67
CA ASN A 346 -5.88 -2.34 1.49
C ASN A 346 -5.81 -1.96 2.99
N HIS A 347 -5.33 -0.76 3.31
CA HIS A 347 -5.34 -0.25 4.69
C HIS A 347 -6.76 0.00 5.19
N HIS A 348 -7.63 0.62 4.39
CA HIS A 348 -9.02 0.87 4.77
C HIS A 348 -9.77 -0.43 5.06
N GLU A 349 -9.52 -1.49 4.29
CA GLU A 349 -10.06 -2.83 4.55
C GLU A 349 -9.63 -3.40 5.92
N ILE A 350 -8.35 -3.26 6.27
CA ILE A 350 -7.80 -3.71 7.56
C ILE A 350 -8.46 -2.91 8.69
N HIS A 351 -8.44 -1.58 8.59
CA HIS A 351 -8.94 -0.67 9.61
C HIS A 351 -10.45 -0.82 9.81
N HIS A 352 -11.21 -1.00 8.73
CA HIS A 352 -12.65 -1.22 8.80
C HIS A 352 -12.99 -2.49 9.57
N LYS A 353 -12.31 -3.61 9.29
CA LYS A 353 -12.58 -4.89 9.97
C LYS A 353 -12.30 -4.81 11.47
N LEU A 354 -11.21 -4.13 11.84
CA LEU A 354 -10.83 -3.92 13.23
C LEU A 354 -11.77 -2.96 13.95
N ALA A 355 -12.13 -1.84 13.32
CA ALA A 355 -13.12 -0.88 13.84
C ALA A 355 -14.49 -1.56 14.06
N LYS A 356 -14.94 -2.36 13.08
CA LYS A 356 -16.17 -3.14 13.17
C LYS A 356 -16.13 -4.18 14.28
N ALA A 357 -15.00 -4.85 14.49
CA ALA A 357 -14.84 -5.81 15.58
C ALA A 357 -14.92 -5.14 16.98
N LEU A 358 -14.57 -3.85 17.08
CA LEU A 358 -14.76 -3.04 18.29
C LEU A 358 -16.14 -2.39 18.40
N GLY A 359 -16.96 -2.43 17.34
CA GLY A 359 -18.21 -1.69 17.27
C GLY A 359 -18.00 -0.17 17.26
N GLN A 360 -16.86 0.30 16.75
CA GLN A 360 -16.46 1.70 16.76
C GLN A 360 -16.28 2.26 15.34
N LYS A 361 -16.24 3.59 15.25
CA LYS A 361 -15.77 4.32 14.06
C LYS A 361 -14.58 5.19 14.45
N PRO A 362 -13.56 5.35 13.58
CA PRO A 362 -12.48 6.28 13.84
C PRO A 362 -12.98 7.73 13.96
N LEU A 363 -12.45 8.49 14.91
CA LEU A 363 -12.59 9.95 15.01
C LEU A 363 -11.74 10.66 13.96
N ALA A 364 -10.53 10.14 13.73
CA ALA A 364 -9.58 10.65 12.75
C ALA A 364 -8.84 9.49 12.10
N MET A 365 -8.36 9.74 10.88
CA MET A 365 -7.50 8.83 10.14
C MET A 365 -6.35 9.63 9.51
N VAL A 366 -5.11 9.20 9.74
CA VAL A 366 -3.91 9.79 9.16
C VAL A 366 -3.22 8.73 8.31
N GLU A 367 -2.86 9.07 7.08
CA GLU A 367 -2.18 8.15 6.17
C GLU A 367 -1.15 8.87 5.32
N ASN A 368 -0.05 8.19 5.03
CA ASN A 368 1.01 8.73 4.19
C ASN A 368 1.75 7.63 3.43
N HIS A 369 2.16 7.97 2.21
CA HIS A 369 3.03 7.12 1.38
C HIS A 369 4.48 7.31 1.80
N HIS A 370 5.28 6.26 1.65
CA HIS A 370 6.72 6.38 1.79
C HIS A 370 7.56 5.68 0.71
N ASN A 371 6.92 5.09 -0.30
CA ASN A 371 7.56 4.51 -1.49
C ASN A 371 6.73 4.88 -2.72
N PHE A 372 7.00 6.03 -3.35
CA PHE A 372 6.19 6.50 -4.48
C PHE A 372 6.92 7.59 -5.29
N ALA A 373 6.37 7.94 -6.45
CA ALA A 373 6.82 9.09 -7.22
C ALA A 373 5.66 10.01 -7.59
N TRP A 374 5.90 11.32 -7.58
CA TRP A 374 4.90 12.34 -7.89
C TRP A 374 5.44 13.32 -8.92
N LYS A 375 4.55 13.83 -9.77
CA LYS A 375 4.85 15.03 -10.55
C LYS A 375 4.68 16.23 -9.62
N GLU A 376 5.74 17.01 -9.47
CA GLU A 376 5.78 18.18 -8.59
C GLU A 376 6.43 19.36 -9.29
N THR A 377 6.30 20.54 -8.68
CA THR A 377 6.93 21.76 -9.15
C THR A 377 7.91 22.24 -8.07
N LEU A 378 9.18 22.40 -8.45
CA LEU A 378 10.20 22.95 -7.56
C LEU A 378 9.94 24.42 -7.26
N ALA A 379 10.59 24.96 -6.22
CA ALA A 379 10.47 26.36 -5.82
C ALA A 379 10.84 27.36 -6.94
N ASP A 380 11.65 26.94 -7.92
CA ASP A 380 12.04 27.73 -9.08
C ASP A 380 11.11 27.56 -10.30
N GLY A 381 10.00 26.83 -10.16
CA GLY A 381 8.99 26.63 -11.20
C GLY A 381 9.25 25.46 -12.14
N ARG A 382 10.36 24.72 -12.01
CA ARG A 382 10.62 23.54 -12.84
C ARG A 382 9.68 22.38 -12.46
N GLU A 383 9.04 21.80 -13.47
CA GLU A 383 8.31 20.54 -13.32
C GLU A 383 9.30 19.37 -13.23
N VAL A 384 9.05 18.47 -12.29
CA VAL A 384 9.93 17.34 -11.97
C VAL A 384 9.11 16.10 -11.60
N VAL A 385 9.76 14.93 -11.62
CA VAL A 385 9.26 13.73 -10.95
C VAL A 385 10.07 13.53 -9.67
N VAL A 386 9.40 13.63 -8.52
CA VAL A 386 10.02 13.44 -7.20
C VAL A 386 9.78 12.01 -6.75
N HIS A 387 10.86 11.24 -6.64
CA HIS A 387 10.87 9.87 -6.13
C HIS A 387 11.18 9.90 -4.64
N ARG A 388 10.35 9.25 -3.84
CA ARG A 388 10.59 9.05 -2.40
C ARG A 388 10.66 7.57 -2.10
N LYS A 389 11.77 7.12 -1.53
CA LYS A 389 11.98 5.73 -1.10
C LYS A 389 12.34 5.70 0.37
N GLY A 390 11.44 5.17 1.17
CA GLY A 390 11.49 5.33 2.62
C GLY A 390 11.53 6.79 3.07
N ALA A 391 10.83 7.67 2.37
CA ALA A 391 10.66 9.07 2.75
C ALA A 391 9.22 9.48 2.45
N THR A 392 8.65 10.36 3.26
CA THR A 392 7.23 10.71 3.17
C THR A 392 7.03 12.18 2.78
N PRO A 393 5.96 12.54 2.05
CA PRO A 393 5.62 13.94 1.81
C PRO A 393 5.45 14.71 3.12
N ALA A 394 6.04 15.90 3.17
CA ALA A 394 6.03 16.83 4.30
C ALA A 394 5.85 18.28 3.80
N GLY A 395 5.02 18.44 2.76
CA GLY A 395 4.53 19.75 2.32
C GLY A 395 3.84 20.50 3.45
N SER A 396 3.69 21.83 3.30
CA SER A 396 3.05 22.65 4.33
C SER A 396 1.68 22.10 4.70
N ASN A 397 1.47 21.83 5.99
CA ASN A 397 0.23 21.28 6.56
C ASN A 397 -0.11 19.84 6.17
N VAL A 398 0.76 19.13 5.44
CA VAL A 398 0.55 17.71 5.12
C VAL A 398 0.75 16.88 6.38
N LEU A 399 -0.27 16.11 6.77
CA LEU A 399 -0.16 15.17 7.89
C LEU A 399 0.59 13.90 7.48
N GLY A 400 1.30 13.31 8.44
CA GLY A 400 1.91 12.00 8.31
C GLY A 400 2.09 11.30 9.65
N ILE A 401 2.45 10.02 9.60
CA ILE A 401 2.90 9.25 10.77
C ILE A 401 4.30 8.69 10.48
N ILE A 402 5.21 8.88 11.43
CA ILE A 402 6.60 8.40 11.38
C ILE A 402 6.75 7.36 12.50
N PRO A 403 6.64 6.05 12.21
CA PRO A 403 6.80 4.98 13.21
C PRO A 403 8.26 4.80 13.66
N GLY A 404 8.45 4.41 14.92
CA GLY A 404 9.73 3.93 15.43
C GLY A 404 9.94 2.46 15.12
N SER A 405 9.72 1.61 16.13
CA SER A 405 9.80 0.15 16.06
C SER A 405 8.72 -0.44 16.95
N MET A 406 8.59 -1.78 17.00
CA MET A 406 7.58 -2.44 17.83
C MET A 406 7.63 -2.08 19.33
N THR A 407 8.74 -1.52 19.84
CA THR A 407 8.88 -1.05 21.23
C THR A 407 9.06 0.45 21.37
N GLN A 408 9.28 1.18 20.28
CA GLN A 408 9.53 2.62 20.29
C GLN A 408 8.30 3.39 19.81
N PRO A 409 8.14 4.66 20.22
CA PRO A 409 6.99 5.45 19.80
C PRO A 409 6.99 5.69 18.28
N GLY A 410 5.83 6.01 17.74
CA GLY A 410 5.68 6.73 16.47
C GLY A 410 5.18 8.15 16.73
N PHE A 411 5.27 9.01 15.72
CA PHE A 411 4.89 10.42 15.83
C PHE A 411 3.95 10.82 14.72
N VAL A 412 2.79 11.37 15.08
CA VAL A 412 1.92 12.07 14.14
C VAL A 412 2.52 13.44 13.94
N VAL A 413 2.77 13.78 12.68
CA VAL A 413 3.50 14.98 12.30
C VAL A 413 2.76 15.80 11.27
N ARG A 414 3.10 17.08 11.20
CA ARG A 414 2.65 18.02 10.17
C ARG A 414 3.86 18.58 9.43
N GLY A 415 3.85 18.47 8.11
CA GLY A 415 4.92 18.98 7.25
C GLY A 415 5.03 20.50 7.28
N ARG A 416 6.28 20.98 7.24
CA ARG A 416 6.62 22.42 7.24
C ARG A 416 6.87 22.97 5.85
N GLY A 417 6.88 22.12 4.82
CA GLY A 417 7.07 22.54 3.43
C GLY A 417 8.48 22.99 3.09
N ASP A 418 9.49 22.45 3.76
CA ASP A 418 10.89 22.78 3.50
C ASP A 418 11.30 22.43 2.06
N ALA A 419 11.89 23.40 1.34
CA ALA A 419 12.23 23.23 -0.05
C ALA A 419 13.50 22.39 -0.26
N ASP A 420 14.45 22.44 0.69
CA ASP A 420 15.73 21.73 0.61
C ASP A 420 15.53 20.22 0.82
N SER A 421 14.47 19.81 1.52
CA SER A 421 14.04 18.42 1.61
C SER A 421 13.16 17.94 0.45
N LEU A 422 12.91 18.80 -0.55
CA LEU A 422 11.87 18.57 -1.57
C LEU A 422 10.52 18.28 -0.92
N GLN A 423 10.19 19.05 0.11
CA GLN A 423 8.97 18.91 0.92
C GLN A 423 8.77 17.48 1.41
N SER A 424 9.82 16.88 1.97
CA SER A 424 9.83 15.49 2.45
C SER A 424 10.37 15.37 3.87
N ALA A 425 10.07 14.26 4.53
CA ALA A 425 10.56 13.88 5.85
C ALA A 425 10.90 12.38 5.90
N SER A 426 11.53 11.96 7.01
CA SER A 426 11.79 10.54 7.28
C SER A 426 10.49 9.72 7.27
N HIS A 427 10.57 8.43 6.95
CA HIS A 427 9.41 7.54 7.03
C HIS A 427 9.32 6.73 8.31
N GLY A 428 10.38 6.71 9.13
CA GLY A 428 10.45 5.92 10.34
C GLY A 428 11.82 5.98 10.98
N ALA A 429 12.18 4.98 11.80
CA ALA A 429 13.49 4.96 12.46
C ALA A 429 14.67 4.63 11.51
N GLY A 430 14.43 3.86 10.45
CA GLY A 430 15.49 3.34 9.58
C GLY A 430 16.33 2.24 10.24
N ARG A 431 16.99 1.40 9.43
CA ARG A 431 17.73 0.23 9.93
C ARG A 431 19.18 0.59 10.26
N LEU A 432 19.72 -0.02 11.31
CA LEU A 432 21.14 -0.04 11.69
C LEU A 432 21.89 -1.24 11.09
N MET A 433 21.16 -2.27 10.66
CA MET A 433 21.75 -3.49 10.11
C MET A 433 20.84 -4.24 9.15
N SER A 434 21.46 -5.00 8.26
CA SER A 434 20.75 -5.90 7.33
C SER A 434 19.99 -7.00 8.08
N ARG A 435 19.00 -7.58 7.40
CA ARG A 435 18.24 -8.72 7.93
C ARG A 435 19.14 -9.91 8.23
N THR A 436 20.08 -10.22 7.34
CA THR A 436 21.09 -11.27 7.52
C THR A 436 21.92 -11.05 8.78
N LYS A 437 22.38 -9.80 9.00
CA LYS A 437 23.16 -9.46 10.20
C LYS A 437 22.32 -9.53 11.47
N ALA A 438 21.04 -9.15 11.42
CA ALA A 438 20.12 -9.29 12.54
C ALA A 438 19.97 -10.77 12.95
N PHE A 439 19.70 -11.67 12.00
CA PHE A 439 19.61 -13.12 12.28
C PHE A 439 20.91 -13.71 12.84
N ALA A 440 22.06 -13.20 12.42
CA ALA A 440 23.36 -13.68 12.88
C ALA A 440 23.75 -13.17 14.28
N SER A 441 23.23 -12.01 14.71
CA SER A 441 23.70 -11.31 15.92
C SER A 441 22.69 -11.21 17.06
N LEU A 442 21.40 -11.41 16.79
CA LEU A 442 20.34 -11.28 17.78
C LEU A 442 19.77 -12.64 18.19
N THR A 443 19.29 -12.71 19.43
CA THR A 443 18.65 -13.90 19.98
C THR A 443 17.21 -13.62 20.38
N ARG A 444 16.36 -14.65 20.39
CA ARG A 444 14.97 -14.54 20.88
C ARG A 444 14.89 -14.10 22.34
N SER A 445 15.88 -14.45 23.16
CA SER A 445 15.92 -14.03 24.56
C SER A 445 16.11 -12.51 24.68
N GLN A 446 16.98 -11.91 23.87
CA GLN A 446 17.16 -10.45 23.82
C GLN A 446 15.88 -9.74 23.36
N LEU A 447 15.23 -10.23 22.30
CA LEU A 447 13.96 -9.70 21.83
C LEU A 447 12.88 -9.77 22.92
N ASN A 448 12.69 -10.93 23.56
CA ASN A 448 11.70 -11.11 24.62
C ASN A 448 11.98 -10.20 25.83
N LYS A 449 13.26 -9.96 26.16
CA LYS A 449 13.65 -9.03 27.22
C LYS A 449 13.23 -7.60 26.87
N ALA A 450 13.56 -7.13 25.67
CA ALA A 450 13.19 -5.79 25.20
C ALA A 450 11.66 -5.58 25.17
N LEU A 451 10.90 -6.58 24.70
CA LEU A 451 9.44 -6.55 24.69
C LEU A 451 8.86 -6.44 26.12
N LYS A 452 9.39 -7.24 27.06
CA LYS A 452 8.96 -7.22 28.46
C LYS A 452 9.24 -5.88 29.13
N GLU A 453 10.42 -5.31 28.89
CA GLU A 453 10.83 -4.01 29.44
C GLU A 453 9.96 -2.87 28.90
N ALA A 454 9.57 -2.93 27.62
CA ALA A 454 8.67 -1.96 26.99
C ALA A 454 7.17 -2.21 27.26
N GLY A 455 6.82 -3.35 27.89
CA GLY A 455 5.42 -3.74 28.11
C GLY A 455 4.64 -4.01 26.84
N ILE A 456 5.30 -4.58 25.82
CA ILE A 456 4.73 -4.90 24.51
C ILE A 456 4.34 -6.37 24.42
N GLU A 457 3.13 -6.63 23.95
CA GLU A 457 2.69 -7.95 23.54
C GLU A 457 2.88 -8.12 22.03
N LEU A 458 3.84 -8.96 21.63
CA LEU A 458 4.10 -9.29 20.23
C LEU A 458 3.43 -10.60 19.83
N ILE A 459 2.73 -10.58 18.70
CA ILE A 459 2.12 -11.73 18.06
C ILE A 459 2.84 -11.99 16.74
N GLY A 460 3.56 -13.11 16.64
CA GLY A 460 4.44 -13.39 15.51
C GLY A 460 5.74 -12.61 15.59
N GLY A 461 6.18 -12.04 14.48
CA GLY A 461 7.45 -11.34 14.37
C GLY A 461 8.64 -12.30 14.31
N ASP A 462 9.78 -11.76 13.87
CA ASP A 462 11.05 -12.48 13.81
C ASP A 462 12.22 -11.55 14.13
N LEU A 463 13.43 -12.10 14.25
CA LEU A 463 14.61 -11.38 14.71
C LEU A 463 15.05 -10.25 13.77
N ASP A 464 14.69 -10.31 12.48
CA ASP A 464 15.03 -9.27 11.51
C ASP A 464 14.25 -7.97 11.69
N GLU A 465 13.21 -7.97 12.52
CA GLU A 465 12.40 -6.80 12.86
C GLU A 465 12.50 -6.44 14.35
N ALA A 466 13.42 -7.09 15.09
CA ALA A 466 13.62 -6.79 16.50
C ALA A 466 14.02 -5.31 16.73
N PRO A 467 13.62 -4.66 17.84
CA PRO A 467 13.87 -3.23 18.06
C PRO A 467 15.32 -2.78 17.87
N MET A 468 16.27 -3.64 18.23
CA MET A 468 17.72 -3.39 18.17
C MET A 468 18.25 -3.24 16.73
N VAL A 469 17.47 -3.59 15.71
CA VAL A 469 17.87 -3.41 14.30
C VAL A 469 17.56 -2.01 13.78
N TYR A 470 16.81 -1.20 14.54
CA TYR A 470 16.36 0.13 14.14
C TYR A 470 17.17 1.22 14.86
N LYS A 471 17.30 2.39 14.23
CA LYS A 471 17.89 3.57 14.89
C LYS A 471 16.96 4.02 16.03
N ASP A 472 17.47 4.91 16.87
CA ASP A 472 16.62 5.56 17.86
C ASP A 472 15.71 6.59 17.18
N ILE A 473 14.39 6.39 17.29
CA ILE A 473 13.40 7.25 16.63
C ILE A 473 13.40 8.68 17.17
N GLU A 474 13.68 8.88 18.45
CA GLU A 474 13.75 10.22 19.06
C GLU A 474 14.91 11.02 18.44
N THR A 475 16.05 10.35 18.21
CA THR A 475 17.19 10.92 17.50
C THR A 475 16.83 11.30 16.05
N VAL A 476 16.11 10.43 15.33
CA VAL A 476 15.67 10.69 13.95
C VAL A 476 14.70 11.87 13.88
N ILE A 477 13.73 11.97 14.78
CA ILE A 477 12.79 13.11 14.84
C ILE A 477 13.53 14.39 15.23
N GLY A 478 14.44 14.32 16.20
CA GLY A 478 15.24 15.47 16.62
C GLY A 478 16.14 16.04 15.53
N ALA A 479 16.51 15.23 14.54
CA ALA A 479 17.36 15.61 13.40
C ALA A 479 16.61 16.22 12.20
N GLN A 480 15.29 16.48 12.33
CA GLN A 480 14.45 17.02 11.25
C GLN A 480 13.34 17.97 11.76
N ASN A 481 13.58 18.68 12.87
CA ASN A 481 12.61 19.62 13.46
C ASN A 481 12.22 20.77 12.50
N GLU A 482 13.09 21.06 11.53
CA GLU A 482 12.87 22.00 10.44
C GLU A 482 11.90 21.47 9.37
N LEU A 483 11.76 20.15 9.23
CA LEU A 483 10.94 19.50 8.20
C LEU A 483 9.50 19.25 8.68
N VAL A 484 9.33 18.97 9.96
CA VAL A 484 8.04 18.58 10.54
C VAL A 484 7.79 19.17 11.93
N SER A 485 6.53 19.38 12.27
CA SER A 485 6.06 19.64 13.63
C SER A 485 5.40 18.38 14.19
N VAL A 486 5.76 17.97 15.42
CA VAL A 486 5.12 16.83 16.10
C VAL A 486 3.78 17.27 16.72
N LEU A 487 2.71 16.57 16.37
CA LEU A 487 1.35 16.84 16.88
C LEU A 487 0.92 15.87 17.98
N ALA A 488 1.32 14.60 17.84
CA ALA A 488 0.94 13.56 18.78
C ALA A 488 1.99 12.43 18.81
N ARG A 489 2.01 11.68 19.91
CA ARG A 489 2.87 10.51 20.09
C ARG A 489 2.04 9.24 20.16
N PHE A 490 2.34 8.31 19.27
CA PHE A 490 1.79 6.97 19.29
C PHE A 490 2.71 6.03 20.08
N THR A 491 2.18 5.30 21.06
CA THR A 491 2.91 4.29 21.83
C THR A 491 2.32 2.90 21.56
N PRO A 492 3.07 1.98 20.93
CA PRO A 492 2.57 0.63 20.66
C PRO A 492 2.33 -0.14 21.96
N LYS A 493 1.41 -1.12 21.92
CA LYS A 493 1.09 -2.00 23.07
C LYS A 493 0.89 -3.46 22.67
N ILE A 494 0.12 -3.70 21.60
CA ILE A 494 -0.13 -5.05 21.10
C ILE A 494 0.18 -5.05 19.60
N VAL A 495 1.25 -5.75 19.21
CA VAL A 495 1.79 -5.70 17.84
C VAL A 495 1.55 -7.04 17.16
N ARG A 496 0.92 -7.04 15.99
CA ARG A 496 0.85 -8.22 15.12
C ARG A 496 1.74 -8.01 13.91
N MET A 497 2.63 -8.98 13.69
CA MET A 497 3.46 -9.09 12.49
C MET A 497 3.32 -10.48 11.87
N ALA A 498 3.94 -10.68 10.71
CA ALA A 498 4.04 -12.01 10.13
C ALA A 498 4.82 -12.95 11.05
N ASP A 499 4.43 -14.22 11.07
CA ASP A 499 5.19 -15.23 11.79
C ASP A 499 6.55 -15.44 11.13
N ALA A 500 7.54 -15.86 11.93
CA ALA A 500 8.86 -16.24 11.43
C ALA A 500 8.73 -17.25 10.27
N ASN A 501 9.14 -16.85 9.07
CA ASN A 501 9.08 -17.72 7.89
C ASN A 501 10.08 -18.85 8.09
N ARG A 502 9.60 -20.05 8.44
CA ARG A 502 10.37 -21.28 8.21
C ARG A 502 10.36 -21.54 6.70
N LYS A 503 11.40 -21.08 6.00
CA LYS A 503 11.91 -21.60 4.71
C LYS A 503 11.37 -21.15 3.34
N GLU A 504 10.67 -20.03 3.15
CA GLU A 504 10.40 -19.56 1.76
C GLU A 504 10.65 -18.06 1.55
N GLY A 505 11.69 -17.80 0.75
CA GLY A 505 11.96 -16.65 -0.11
C GLY A 505 11.59 -15.26 0.40
N ARG A 506 12.37 -14.67 1.31
CA ARG A 506 12.44 -13.21 1.37
C ARG A 506 13.49 -12.79 0.33
N GLU A 507 13.06 -12.06 -0.70
CA GLU A 507 13.99 -11.41 -1.63
C GLU A 507 14.75 -10.35 -0.83
N ASP A 508 16.05 -10.58 -0.68
CA ASP A 508 17.02 -9.65 -0.09
C ASP A 508 17.12 -8.38 -0.91
#